data_AF-A0A168C7G0-F1
#
_entry.id   AF-A0A168C7G0-F1
#
_cell.length_a   1.000
_cell.length_b   1.000
_cell.length_c   1.000
_cell.angle_alpha   90.00
_cell.angle_beta   90.00
_cell.angle_gamma   90.00
#
_symmetry.space_group_name_H-M   'P 1'
#
loop_
_entity.id
_entity.type
_entity.pdbx_description
1 polymer ?
#
loop_
_entity_poly.entity_id
_entity_poly.type
_entity_poly.pdbx_seq_one_letter_code
_entity_poly.pdbx_strand_id
1 'polypeptide(L)'
;MASRQEVLHAYRHLYKGLLRGVQYAIPARYIVRDQIRGAFRNTTSTTTAAAAAAATWDAEAIKRTLWFLSAAGRQRGLEHRILRNLVRMHSERAAPTRRWRKALMWNKKP
;
A
#
# COMPACT_ATOMS: atom_id res chain seq x y z
N MET A 1 9.60 2.90 -21.90
CA MET A 1 10.21 3.00 -20.56
C MET A 1 9.70 4.27 -19.92
N ALA A 2 9.15 4.21 -18.71
CA ALA A 2 8.61 5.41 -18.05
C ALA A 2 9.74 6.35 -17.63
N SER A 3 9.52 7.65 -17.76
CA SER A 3 10.49 8.62 -17.25
C SER A 3 10.52 8.57 -15.72
N ARG A 4 11.69 8.84 -15.12
CA ARG A 4 11.81 8.93 -13.64
C ARG A 4 10.80 9.91 -13.04
N GLN A 5 10.49 10.97 -13.78
CA GLN A 5 9.49 11.95 -13.38
C GLN A 5 8.09 11.33 -13.35
N GLU A 6 7.67 10.58 -14.36
CA GLU A 6 6.37 9.87 -14.37
C GLU A 6 6.21 8.93 -13.17
N VAL A 7 7.26 8.19 -12.84
CA VAL A 7 7.27 7.29 -11.66
C VAL A 7 7.02 8.06 -10.37
N LEU A 8 7.72 9.19 -10.19
CA LEU A 8 7.55 10.04 -9.02
C LEU A 8 6.16 10.69 -8.96
N HIS A 9 5.62 11.11 -10.10
CA HIS A 9 4.27 11.69 -10.17
C HIS A 9 3.22 10.64 -9.79
N ALA A 10 3.27 9.44 -10.37
CA ALA A 10 2.33 8.37 -10.02
C ALA A 10 2.43 8.00 -8.54
N TYR A 11 3.64 7.87 -7.99
CA TYR A 11 3.84 7.62 -6.56
C TYR A 11 3.13 8.69 -5.71
N ARG A 12 3.30 9.97 -6.05
CA ARG A 12 2.68 11.08 -5.32
C ARG A 12 1.15 11.06 -5.42
N HIS A 13 0.62 10.81 -6.62
CA HIS A 13 -0.83 10.75 -6.85
C HIS A 13 -1.48 9.57 -6.14
N LEU A 14 -0.89 8.38 -6.24
CA LEU A 14 -1.35 7.18 -5.54
C LEU A 14 -1.30 7.37 -4.03
N TYR A 15 -0.19 7.91 -3.50
CA TYR A 15 -0.05 8.16 -2.06
C TYR A 15 -1.11 9.14 -1.53
N LYS A 16 -1.32 10.27 -2.22
CA LYS A 16 -2.35 11.24 -1.84
C LYS A 16 -3.76 10.65 -1.96
N GLY A 17 -4.04 9.92 -3.03
CA GLY A 17 -5.33 9.26 -3.26
C GLY A 17 -5.65 8.24 -2.17
N LEU A 18 -4.67 7.43 -1.79
CA LEU A 18 -4.79 6.43 -0.74
C LEU A 18 -5.06 7.04 0.64
N LEU A 19 -4.36 8.12 1.00
CA LEU A 19 -4.62 8.83 2.25
C LEU A 19 -6.04 9.39 2.33
N ARG A 20 -6.53 9.95 1.22
CA ARG A 20 -7.91 10.45 1.10
C ARG A 20 -8.92 9.30 1.18
N GLY A 21 -8.69 8.19 0.47
CA GLY A 21 -9.55 7.01 0.49
C GLY A 21 -9.72 6.39 1.87
N VAL A 22 -8.66 6.40 2.68
CA VAL A 22 -8.65 5.93 4.06
C VAL A 22 -9.14 7.00 5.06
N GLN A 23 -9.49 8.19 4.58
CA GLN A 23 -9.89 9.33 5.43
C GLN A 23 -8.85 9.65 6.52
N TYR A 24 -7.56 9.45 6.23
CA TYR A 24 -6.46 9.66 7.17
C TYR A 24 -6.57 8.89 8.50
N ALA A 25 -7.38 7.82 8.54
CA ALA A 25 -7.61 7.04 9.75
C ALA A 25 -6.34 6.35 10.27
N ILE A 26 -6.17 6.31 11.59
CA ILE A 26 -5.13 5.56 12.29
C ILE A 26 -5.71 4.20 12.67
N PRO A 27 -5.03 3.05 12.43
CA PRO A 27 -3.64 2.87 11.94
C PRO A 27 -3.50 2.79 10.41
N ALA A 28 -4.61 2.82 9.68
CA ALA A 28 -4.67 2.53 8.26
C ALA A 28 -3.75 3.41 7.38
N ARG A 29 -3.58 4.70 7.72
CA ARG A 29 -2.64 5.60 7.03
C ARG A 29 -1.19 5.11 7.00
N TYR A 30 -0.74 4.45 8.08
CA TYR A 30 0.63 3.98 8.20
C TYR A 30 0.83 2.68 7.41
N ILE A 31 -0.14 1.77 7.49
CA ILE A 31 -0.14 0.51 6.76
C ILE A 31 -0.05 0.77 5.26
N VAL A 32 -0.90 1.67 4.76
CA VAL A 32 -0.96 2.02 3.35
C VAL A 32 0.32 2.73 2.87
N ARG A 33 0.88 3.62 3.69
CA ARG A 33 2.17 4.25 3.40
C ARG A 33 3.27 3.22 3.21
N ASP A 34 3.36 2.26 4.13
CA ASP A 34 4.42 1.25 4.12
C ASP A 34 4.23 0.28 2.94
N GLN A 35 2.98 -0.04 2.58
CA GLN A 35 2.65 -0.83 1.38
C GLN A 35 3.10 -0.15 0.08
N ILE A 36 2.78 1.14 -0.13
CA ILE A 36 3.22 1.84 -1.35
C ILE A 36 4.74 1.94 -1.39
N ARG A 37 5.38 2.25 -0.25
CA ARG A 37 6.85 2.32 -0.19
C ARG A 37 7.48 0.98 -0.54
N GLY A 38 6.93 -0.13 -0.02
CA GLY A 38 7.39 -1.48 -0.32
C GLY A 38 7.20 -1.82 -1.80
N ALA A 39 6.04 -1.52 -2.38
CA ALA A 39 5.75 -1.76 -3.79
C ALA A 39 6.79 -1.07 -4.68
N PHE A 40 6.92 0.27 -4.60
CA PHE A 40 7.84 1.02 -5.48
C PHE A 40 9.33 0.71 -5.23
N ARG A 41 9.74 0.36 -4.00
CA ARG A 41 11.12 -0.03 -3.71
C ARG A 41 11.46 -1.42 -4.26
N ASN A 42 10.59 -2.40 -4.06
CA ASN A 42 10.86 -3.79 -4.47
C ASN A 42 10.76 -3.99 -5.99
N THR A 43 9.98 -3.17 -6.71
CA THR A 43 9.99 -3.16 -8.18
C THR A 43 11.34 -2.72 -8.75
N THR A 44 12.15 -1.98 -7.97
CA THR A 44 13.48 -1.54 -8.41
C THR A 44 14.56 -2.61 -8.14
N SER A 45 14.34 -3.53 -7.20
CA SER A 45 15.36 -4.49 -6.73
C SER A 45 15.18 -5.93 -7.20
N THR A 46 14.07 -6.27 -7.88
CA THR A 46 13.78 -7.66 -8.24
C THR A 46 14.25 -7.96 -9.67
N THR A 47 15.55 -8.18 -9.82
CA THR A 47 16.20 -8.80 -10.98
C THR A 47 16.33 -10.33 -10.82
N THR A 48 15.54 -10.95 -9.94
CA THR A 48 15.59 -12.40 -9.67
C THR A 48 14.31 -13.10 -10.13
N ALA A 49 14.45 -13.78 -11.27
CA ALA A 49 13.67 -14.84 -11.94
C ALA A 49 12.15 -15.06 -11.69
N ALA A 50 11.60 -14.96 -10.48
CA ALA A 50 10.21 -15.37 -10.20
C ALA A 50 9.17 -14.22 -10.29
N ALA A 51 9.60 -12.95 -10.28
CA ALA A 51 8.74 -11.77 -10.45
C ALA A 51 8.89 -11.10 -11.82
N ALA A 52 9.50 -11.80 -12.79
CA ALA A 52 9.76 -11.27 -14.14
C ALA A 52 8.49 -10.93 -14.94
N ALA A 53 7.32 -11.39 -14.50
CA ALA A 53 6.05 -11.15 -15.20
C ALA A 53 5.44 -9.75 -14.98
N ALA A 54 5.96 -8.92 -14.06
CA ALA A 54 5.26 -7.70 -13.62
C ALA A 54 6.16 -6.49 -13.32
N ALA A 55 7.16 -6.20 -14.15
CA ALA A 55 7.97 -4.96 -14.04
C ALA A 55 7.84 -4.03 -15.26
N THR A 56 6.80 -4.19 -16.07
CA THR A 56 6.46 -3.21 -17.11
C THR A 56 5.60 -2.13 -16.48
N TRP A 57 6.04 -0.89 -16.57
CA TRP A 57 5.24 0.25 -16.15
C TRP A 57 3.90 0.28 -16.92
N ASP A 58 2.80 0.03 -16.21
CA ASP A 58 1.44 0.11 -16.75
C ASP A 58 0.75 1.39 -16.26
N ALA A 59 0.80 2.43 -17.09
CA ALA A 59 0.16 3.70 -16.81
C ALA A 59 -1.37 3.59 -16.70
N GLU A 60 -1.98 2.63 -17.39
CA GLU A 60 -3.44 2.47 -17.40
C GLU A 60 -3.93 1.82 -16.10
N ALA A 61 -3.22 0.82 -15.60
CA ALA A 61 -3.47 0.27 -14.26
C ALA A 61 -3.34 1.35 -13.17
N ILE A 62 -2.35 2.23 -13.28
CA ILE A 62 -2.17 3.36 -12.35
C ILE A 62 -3.37 4.32 -12.40
N LYS A 63 -3.89 4.62 -13.59
CA LYS A 63 -5.09 5.48 -13.73
C LYS A 63 -6.34 4.83 -13.12
N ARG A 64 -6.57 3.54 -13.39
CA ARG A 64 -7.73 2.79 -12.85
C ARG A 64 -7.68 2.74 -11.32
N THR A 65 -6.51 2.48 -10.75
CA THR A 65 -6.33 2.50 -9.30
C THR A 65 -6.55 3.90 -8.72
N LEU A 66 -6.06 4.95 -9.38
CA LEU A 66 -6.33 6.33 -8.94
C LEU A 66 -7.84 6.67 -8.96
N TRP A 67 -8.56 6.21 -9.98
CA TRP A 67 -10.01 6.38 -10.07
C TRP A 67 -10.74 5.67 -8.93
N PHE A 68 -10.37 4.41 -8.65
CA PHE A 68 -10.89 3.65 -7.50
C PHE A 68 -10.64 4.36 -6.16
N LEU A 69 -9.44 4.91 -5.97
CA LEU A 69 -9.08 5.64 -4.74
C LEU A 69 -9.84 6.96 -4.59
N SER A 70 -10.07 7.66 -5.70
CA SER A 70 -10.89 8.87 -5.73
C SER A 70 -12.34 8.56 -5.34
N ALA A 71 -12.91 7.48 -5.87
CA ALA A 71 -14.25 7.01 -5.51
C ALA A 71 -14.33 6.61 -4.02
N ALA A 72 -13.35 5.85 -3.52
CA ALA A 72 -13.27 5.44 -2.11
C ALA A 72 -13.15 6.63 -1.13
N GLY A 73 -12.59 7.76 -1.57
CA GLY A 73 -12.47 8.98 -0.78
C GLY A 73 -13.69 9.88 -0.82
N ARG A 74 -14.47 9.85 -1.92
CA ARG A 74 -15.60 10.76 -2.13
C ARG A 74 -16.86 10.34 -1.37
N GLN A 75 -17.14 9.05 -1.28
CA GLN A 75 -18.33 8.51 -0.63
C GLN A 75 -17.99 7.28 0.22
N ARG A 76 -18.77 7.01 1.28
CA ARG A 76 -18.69 5.75 2.05
C ARG A 76 -19.37 4.59 1.30
N GLY A 77 -19.01 4.45 0.02
CA GLY A 77 -19.53 3.44 -0.90
C GLY A 77 -18.92 2.06 -0.71
N LEU A 78 -19.05 1.22 -1.74
CA LEU A 78 -18.45 -0.11 -1.77
C LEU A 78 -16.92 -0.03 -1.83
N GLU A 79 -16.38 0.92 -2.58
CA GLU A 79 -14.95 1.14 -2.78
C GLU A 79 -14.25 1.46 -1.46
N HIS A 80 -14.88 2.29 -0.63
CA HIS A 80 -14.38 2.58 0.72
C HIS A 80 -14.37 1.34 1.62
N ARG A 81 -15.43 0.51 1.55
CA ARG A 81 -15.52 -0.75 2.32
C ARG A 81 -14.48 -1.76 1.85
N ILE A 82 -14.30 -1.92 0.55
CA ILE A 82 -13.26 -2.78 -0.04
C ILE A 82 -11.89 -2.32 0.41
N LEU A 83 -11.58 -1.03 0.26
CA LEU A 83 -10.28 -0.47 0.67
C LEU A 83 -10.02 -0.70 2.16
N ARG A 84 -11.03 -0.46 3.01
CA ARG A 84 -10.92 -0.69 4.46
C ARG A 84 -10.63 -2.15 4.78
N ASN A 85 -11.34 -3.08 4.15
CA ASN A 85 -11.15 -4.52 4.37
C ASN A 85 -9.78 -4.99 3.90
N LEU A 86 -9.29 -4.48 2.77
CA LEU A 86 -7.94 -4.76 2.29
C LEU A 86 -6.88 -4.29 3.30
N VAL A 87 -7.02 -3.08 3.83
CA VAL A 87 -6.08 -2.55 4.83
C VAL A 87 -6.13 -3.36 6.12
N ARG A 88 -7.32 -3.74 6.60
CA ARG A 88 -7.50 -4.59 7.77
C ARG A 88 -6.81 -5.95 7.57
N MET A 89 -7.13 -6.64 6.47
CA MET A 89 -6.55 -7.94 6.14
C MET A 89 -5.02 -7.86 6.03
N HIS A 90 -4.49 -6.82 5.39
CA HIS A 90 -3.04 -6.62 5.30
C HIS A 90 -2.42 -6.42 6.68
N SER A 91 -3.07 -5.66 7.56
CA SER A 91 -2.59 -5.46 8.94
C SER A 91 -2.56 -6.77 9.74
N GLU A 92 -3.55 -7.64 9.53
CA GLU A 92 -3.64 -8.94 10.17
C GLU A 92 -2.54 -9.90 9.66
N ARG A 93 -2.26 -9.89 8.34
CA ARG A 93 -1.13 -10.64 7.76
C ARG A 93 0.23 -10.16 8.24
N ALA A 94 0.37 -8.87 8.55
CA ALA A 94 1.59 -8.30 9.12
C ALA A 94 1.69 -8.48 10.65
N ALA A 95 0.62 -8.90 11.32
CA ALA A 95 0.58 -9.11 12.77
C ALA A 95 1.37 -10.33 13.28
N PRO A 96 1.43 -11.52 12.63
CA PRO A 96 2.19 -12.66 13.14
C PRO A 96 3.68 -12.33 13.35
N THR A 97 4.29 -11.53 12.47
CA THR A 97 5.68 -11.05 12.63
C THR A 97 5.87 -10.00 13.73
N ARG A 98 4.78 -9.47 14.30
CA ARG A 98 4.79 -8.54 15.45
C ARG A 98 4.41 -9.21 16.76
N ARG A 99 3.67 -10.32 16.73
CA ARG A 99 3.17 -11.03 17.92
C ARG A 99 4.30 -11.66 18.71
N TRP A 100 5.27 -12.30 18.05
CA TRP A 100 6.45 -12.88 18.72
C TRP A 100 7.40 -11.79 19.26
N ARG A 101 7.55 -10.66 18.56
CA ARG A 101 8.32 -9.51 19.08
C ARG A 101 7.70 -8.90 20.34
N LYS A 102 6.38 -8.74 20.38
CA LYS A 102 5.67 -8.30 21.59
C LYS A 102 5.79 -9.33 22.73
N ALA A 103 5.69 -10.62 22.42
CA ALA A 103 5.87 -11.69 23.40
C ALA A 103 7.28 -11.70 24.00
N LEU A 104 8.32 -11.51 23.18
CA LEU A 104 9.71 -11.37 23.64
C LEU A 104 9.92 -10.12 24.53
N MET A 105 9.28 -9.00 24.19
CA MET A 105 9.34 -7.78 25.02
C MET A 105 8.63 -7.93 26.37
N TRP A 106 7.56 -8.73 26.44
CA TRP A 106 6.87 -9.03 27.69
C TRP A 106 7.69 -9.93 28.62
N ASN A 107 8.44 -10.87 28.05
CA ASN A 107 9.33 -11.78 28.80
C ASN A 107 10.62 -11.10 29.33
N LYS A 108 10.76 -9.78 29.15
CA LYS A 108 11.93 -8.99 29.54
C LYS A 108 11.62 -7.96 30.63
N LYS A 109 10.54 -8.17 31.40
CA LYS A 109 10.32 -7.43 32.66
C LYS A 109 11.15 -8.09 33.78
N PRO A 110 11.87 -7.30 34.61
CA PRO A 110 12.54 -7.83 35.80
C PRO A 110 11.52 -8.36 36.81
#